data_AF-A0A849GBX4-F1
#
_entry.id   AF-A0A849GBX4-F1
#
_cell.length_a   1.000
_cell.length_b   1.000
_cell.length_c   1.000
_cell.angle_alpha   90.00
_cell.angle_beta   90.00
_cell.angle_gamma   90.00
#
_symmetry.space_group_name_H-M   'P 1'
#
loop_
_entity.id
_entity.type
_entity.pdbx_description
1 polymer ?
#
loop_
_entity_poly.entity_id
_entity_poly.type
_entity_poly.pdbx_seq_one_letter_code
_entity_poly.pdbx_strand_id
1 'polypeptide(L)'
;MRRRLALCSSRHEGGYTIIELVLVMSIIAILGAFAGPRFFDNTAFDERAYLDELASSLRYAQKVAVASGCRVRASIAPGSYSLTQQSPQAGHCDLADATFPL
;
A
#
# COMPACT_ATOMS: atom_id res chain seq x y z
N MET A 1 -44.73 -39.15 47.48
CA MET A 1 -43.80 -38.05 47.87
C MET A 1 -42.42 -38.29 47.25
N ARG A 2 -42.08 -37.64 46.14
CA ARG A 2 -40.71 -37.59 45.58
C ARG A 2 -40.46 -36.19 45.01
N ARG A 3 -40.01 -35.26 45.85
CA ARG A 3 -39.52 -33.95 45.41
C ARG A 3 -38.04 -34.11 45.03
N ARG A 4 -37.75 -34.18 43.72
CA ARG A 4 -36.40 -33.94 43.21
C ARG A 4 -36.20 -32.42 43.17
N LEU A 5 -35.42 -31.91 44.11
CA LEU A 5 -34.97 -30.51 44.10
C LEU A 5 -34.01 -30.32 42.93
N ALA A 6 -34.37 -29.41 42.04
CA ALA A 6 -33.49 -28.90 41.00
C ALA A 6 -32.35 -28.12 41.67
N LEU A 7 -31.14 -28.66 41.60
CA LEU A 7 -29.93 -27.91 41.94
C LEU A 7 -29.70 -26.92 40.80
N CYS A 8 -30.01 -25.65 41.06
CA CYS A 8 -29.59 -24.53 40.23
C CYS A 8 -28.07 -24.49 40.23
N SER A 9 -27.47 -24.87 39.09
CA SER A 9 -26.05 -24.74 38.83
C SER A 9 -25.73 -23.27 38.63
N SER A 10 -25.24 -22.61 39.67
CA SER A 10 -24.60 -21.30 39.54
C SER A 10 -23.29 -21.49 38.78
N ARG A 11 -23.33 -21.26 37.47
CA ARG A 11 -22.13 -21.04 36.66
C ARG A 11 -21.41 -19.82 37.24
N HIS A 12 -20.35 -20.08 38.02
CA HIS A 12 -19.37 -19.05 38.37
C HIS A 12 -18.66 -18.67 37.06
N GLU A 13 -19.06 -17.55 36.47
CA GLU A 13 -18.26 -16.90 35.44
C GLU A 13 -17.05 -16.28 36.17
N GLY A 14 -15.89 -16.92 36.04
CA GLY A 14 -14.67 -16.51 36.73
C GLY A 14 -14.17 -15.14 36.25
N GLY A 15 -13.82 -14.27 37.19
CA GLY A 15 -13.11 -13.03 36.92
C GLY A 15 -11.60 -13.24 36.81
N TYR A 16 -10.92 -12.35 36.08
CA TYR A 16 -9.48 -12.33 35.97
C TYR A 16 -8.85 -11.62 37.18
N THR A 17 -7.63 -12.02 37.54
CA THR A 17 -6.91 -11.35 38.64
C THR A 17 -6.44 -9.96 38.22
N ILE A 18 -6.30 -9.03 39.18
CA ILE A 18 -5.74 -7.70 38.89
C ILE A 18 -4.33 -7.82 38.29
N ILE A 19 -3.52 -8.76 38.79
CA ILE A 19 -2.17 -8.97 38.28
C ILE A 19 -2.16 -9.44 36.83
N GLU A 20 -3.10 -10.28 36.43
CA GLU A 20 -3.22 -10.75 35.05
C GLU A 20 -3.59 -9.63 34.10
N LEU A 21 -4.52 -8.76 34.49
CA LEU A 21 -4.88 -7.60 33.69
C LEU A 21 -3.70 -6.61 33.55
N VAL A 22 -2.98 -6.34 34.64
CA VAL A 22 -1.77 -5.51 34.60
C VAL A 22 -0.71 -6.12 33.70
N LEU A 23 -0.50 -7.44 33.77
CA LEU A 23 0.47 -8.14 32.93
C LEU A 23 0.08 -8.08 31.45
N VAL A 24 -1.19 -8.32 31.11
CA VAL A 24 -1.70 -8.18 29.72
C VAL A 24 -1.49 -6.77 29.19
N MET A 25 -1.84 -5.73 29.97
CA MET A 25 -1.61 -4.34 29.56
C MET A 25 -0.12 -4.03 29.38
N SER A 26 0.74 -4.56 30.26
CA SER A 26 2.19 -4.36 30.14
C SER A 26 2.76 -5.00 28.86
N ILE A 27 2.29 -6.20 28.51
CA ILE A 27 2.69 -6.89 27.28
C ILE A 27 2.23 -6.09 26.06
N ILE A 28 0.97 -5.64 26.05
CA ILE A 28 0.44 -4.82 24.96
C ILE A 28 1.23 -3.50 24.83
N ALA A 29 1.62 -2.86 25.93
CA ALA A 29 2.41 -1.64 25.90
C ALA A 29 3.80 -1.86 25.28
N ILE A 30 4.50 -2.92 25.69
CA ILE A 30 5.82 -3.28 25.15
C ILE A 30 5.69 -3.60 23.65
N LEU A 31 4.74 -4.47 23.28
CA LEU A 31 4.51 -4.82 21.89
C LEU A 31 4.11 -3.59 21.06
N GLY A 32 3.25 -2.73 21.59
CA GLY A 32 2.82 -1.49 20.94
C GLY A 32 3.97 -0.52 20.66
N ALA A 33 4.93 -0.41 21.59
CA ALA A 33 6.10 0.44 21.42
C ALA A 33 7.00 0.01 20.25
N PHE A 34 7.07 -1.28 19.92
CA PHE A 34 7.89 -1.80 18.82
C PHE A 34 7.09 -2.05 17.53
N ALA A 35 5.93 -2.69 17.63
CA ALA A 35 5.07 -3.04 16.51
C ALA A 35 4.32 -1.83 15.96
N GLY A 36 3.95 -0.87 16.81
CA GLY A 36 3.25 0.36 16.40
C GLY A 36 4.04 1.15 15.34
N PRO A 37 5.26 1.63 15.65
CA PRO A 37 6.08 2.37 14.69
C PRO A 37 6.34 1.58 13.40
N ARG A 38 6.58 0.27 13.51
CA ARG A 38 6.81 -0.61 12.36
C ARG A 38 5.59 -0.79 11.46
N PHE A 39 4.38 -0.70 12.00
CA PHE A 39 3.14 -0.80 11.21
C PHE A 39 2.80 0.52 10.51
N PHE A 40 3.25 1.66 11.06
CA PHE A 40 3.06 2.97 10.43
C PHE A 40 4.21 3.37 9.49
N ASP A 41 5.36 2.72 9.58
CA ASP A 41 6.49 2.90 8.68
C ASP A 41 6.26 2.14 7.36
N ASN A 42 5.48 2.74 6.46
CA ASN A 42 5.17 2.20 5.13
C ASN A 42 6.22 2.58 4.08
N THR A 43 7.27 3.30 4.45
CA THR A 43 8.25 3.87 3.50
C THR A 43 8.90 2.81 2.61
N ALA A 44 9.23 1.64 3.16
CA ALA A 44 9.80 0.53 2.41
C ALA A 44 8.80 -0.16 1.47
N PHE A 45 7.51 -0.09 1.75
CA PHE A 45 6.45 -0.62 0.88
C PHE A 45 6.12 0.37 -0.23
N ASP A 46 6.03 1.65 0.10
CA ASP A 46 5.76 2.73 -0.84
C ASP A 46 6.85 2.82 -1.91
N GLU A 47 8.13 2.68 -1.52
CA GLU A 47 9.24 2.72 -2.49
C GLU A 47 9.19 1.55 -3.48
N ARG A 48 8.91 0.33 -3.01
CA ARG A 48 8.80 -0.85 -3.89
C ARG A 48 7.59 -0.75 -4.80
N ALA A 49 6.44 -0.35 -4.25
CA ALA A 49 5.22 -0.15 -5.03
C ALA A 49 5.42 0.92 -6.12
N TYR A 50 6.10 2.02 -5.79
CA TYR A 50 6.44 3.07 -6.75
C TYR A 50 7.37 2.57 -7.86
N LEU A 51 8.37 1.75 -7.53
CA LEU A 51 9.26 1.16 -8.53
C LEU A 51 8.53 0.20 -9.47
N ASP A 52 7.63 -0.63 -8.95
CA ASP A 52 6.86 -1.57 -9.76
C ASP A 52 5.87 -0.83 -10.69
N GLU A 53 5.23 0.22 -10.18
CA GLU A 53 4.36 1.08 -10.98
C GLU A 53 5.14 1.77 -12.10
N LEU A 54 6.29 2.39 -11.78
CA LEU A 54 7.17 3.03 -12.76
C LEU A 54 7.69 2.04 -13.80
N ALA A 55 8.10 0.84 -13.40
CA ALA A 55 8.57 -0.18 -14.33
C ALA A 55 7.47 -0.59 -15.32
N SER A 56 6.23 -0.68 -14.87
CA SER A 56 5.08 -0.98 -15.73
C SER A 56 4.77 0.16 -16.71
N SER A 57 4.81 1.42 -16.25
CA SER A 57 4.52 2.60 -17.07
C SER A 57 5.60 2.85 -18.12
N LEU A 58 6.88 2.63 -17.80
CA LEU A 58 7.98 2.72 -18.76
C LEU A 58 7.90 1.62 -19.84
N ARG A 59 7.55 0.39 -19.47
CA ARG A 59 7.31 -0.67 -20.46
C ARG A 59 6.14 -0.34 -21.37
N TYR A 60 5.09 0.29 -20.84
CA TYR A 60 3.98 0.80 -21.64
C TYR A 60 4.44 1.90 -22.60
N ALA A 61 5.16 2.91 -22.12
CA ALA A 61 5.73 3.98 -22.93
C ALA A 61 6.61 3.45 -24.07
N GLN A 62 7.44 2.44 -23.79
CA GLN A 62 8.26 1.78 -24.78
C GLN A 62 7.41 1.08 -25.85
N LYS A 63 6.36 0.35 -25.46
CA LYS A 63 5.44 -0.29 -26.42
C LYS A 63 4.78 0.75 -27.33
N VAL A 64 4.35 1.88 -26.76
CA VAL A 64 3.77 2.99 -27.52
C VAL A 64 4.80 3.60 -28.47
N ALA A 65 6.03 3.83 -28.03
CA ALA A 65 7.11 4.35 -28.87
C ALA A 65 7.43 3.42 -30.06
N VAL A 66 7.49 2.11 -29.81
CA VAL A 66 7.75 1.10 -30.86
C VAL A 66 6.57 0.99 -31.83
N ALA A 67 5.33 1.04 -31.34
CA ALA A 67 4.14 0.93 -32.18
C ALA A 67 3.89 2.19 -33.02
N SER A 68 4.14 3.38 -32.46
CA SER A 68 3.96 4.65 -33.16
C SER A 68 5.15 5.06 -34.03
N GLY A 69 6.35 4.54 -33.75
CA GLY A 69 7.59 5.01 -34.36
C GLY A 69 8.01 6.42 -33.90
N CYS A 70 7.27 7.05 -32.99
CA CYS A 70 7.55 8.38 -32.46
C CYS A 70 8.27 8.32 -31.12
N ARG A 71 9.06 9.35 -30.79
CA ARG A 71 9.72 9.40 -29.47
C ARG A 71 8.67 9.66 -28.39
N VAL A 72 8.82 8.93 -27.29
CA VAL A 72 8.09 9.13 -26.05
C VAL A 72 9.09 9.57 -24.99
N ARG A 73 8.75 10.60 -24.22
CA ARG A 73 9.56 11.12 -23.13
C ARG A 73 8.89 10.78 -21.80
N ALA A 74 9.66 10.16 -20.91
CA ALA A 74 9.29 9.98 -19.52
C ALA A 74 9.99 11.04 -18.67
N SER A 75 9.22 11.81 -17.91
CA SER A 75 9.74 12.74 -16.91
C SER A 75 9.43 12.16 -15.53
N ILE A 76 10.47 11.89 -14.75
CA ILE A 76 10.36 11.34 -13.39
C ILE A 76 10.76 12.44 -12.40
N ALA A 77 9.89 12.70 -11.43
CA ALA A 77 10.13 13.59 -10.31
C ALA A 77 9.80 12.86 -8.99
N PRO A 78 10.26 13.35 -7.83
CA PRO A 78 9.93 12.72 -6.56
C PRO A 78 8.41 12.58 -6.40
N GLY A 79 7.91 11.34 -6.30
CA GLY A 79 6.49 11.05 -6.13
C GLY A 79 5.59 11.31 -7.34
N SER A 80 6.13 11.65 -8.51
CA SER A 80 5.32 11.85 -9.72
C SER A 80 6.04 11.42 -11.00
N TYR A 81 5.27 11.02 -12.00
CA TYR A 81 5.79 10.73 -13.33
C TYR A 81 4.80 11.21 -14.39
N SER A 82 5.34 11.64 -15.53
CA SER A 82 4.54 11.97 -16.70
C SER A 82 5.14 11.35 -17.95
N LEU A 83 4.27 10.89 -18.85
CA LEU A 83 4.62 10.33 -20.14
C LEU A 83 4.05 11.25 -21.21
N THR A 84 4.91 11.74 -22.09
CA THR A 84 4.54 12.65 -23.18
C THR A 84 5.00 12.06 -24.50
N GLN A 85 4.13 12.09 -25.50
CA GLN A 85 4.42 11.63 -26.85
C GLN A 85 4.50 12.84 -27.78
N GLN A 86 5.36 12.76 -28.80
CA GLN A 86 5.37 13.76 -29.86
C GLN A 86 4.02 13.75 -30.61
N SER A 87 3.51 14.94 -30.92
CA SER A 87 2.32 15.06 -31.74
C SER A 87 2.59 14.48 -33.14
N PRO A 88 1.66 13.71 -33.72
CA PRO A 88 1.74 13.33 -35.12
C PRO A 88 1.43 14.54 -36.02
N GLN A 89 2.35 14.93 -36.89
CA GLN A 89 2.14 15.91 -37.97
C GLN A 89 2.07 15.17 -39.30
N ALA A 90 0.96 15.27 -40.03
CA ALA A 90 0.83 14.78 -41.41
C ALA A 90 1.41 13.36 -41.67
N GLY A 91 1.11 12.40 -40.78
CA GLY A 91 1.54 11.00 -40.91
C GLY A 91 2.99 10.70 -40.49
N HIS A 92 3.71 11.66 -39.92
CA HIS A 92 5.04 11.49 -39.34
C HIS A 92 5.14 12.17 -37.97
N CYS A 93 6.21 11.84 -37.23
CA CYS A 93 6.45 12.42 -35.92
C CYS A 93 7.12 13.79 -36.10
N ASP A 94 6.65 14.81 -35.40
CA ASP A 94 7.36 16.09 -35.37
C ASP A 94 8.62 15.99 -34.49
N LEU A 95 9.77 15.88 -35.16
CA LEU A 95 11.08 15.77 -34.51
C LEU A 95 11.59 17.12 -33.97
N ALA A 96 10.98 18.24 -34.40
CA ALA A 96 11.30 19.58 -33.93
C ALA A 96 10.44 19.99 -32.72
N ASP A 97 9.36 19.26 -32.43
CA ASP A 97 8.51 19.53 -31.29
C ASP A 97 9.22 19.15 -29.97
N ALA A 98 9.88 20.15 -29.36
CA ALA A 98 10.47 20.07 -28.03
C ALA A 98 9.43 20.33 -26.93
N THR A 99 8.20 20.65 -27.31
CA THR A 99 7.12 21.09 -26.44
C THR A 99 6.55 19.94 -25.62
N PHE A 100 6.66 18.68 -26.11
CA PHE A 100 6.15 17.46 -25.45
C PHE A 100 4.83 17.73 -24.73
N PRO A 101 3.76 18.06 -25.48
CA PRO A 101 2.50 18.47 -24.89
C PRO A 101 1.97 17.36 -23.97
N LEU A 102 1.46 17.79 -22.81
CA LEU A 102 0.92 16.95 -21.75
C LEU A 102 -0.38 16.26 -22.21
#